data_AF-A0A3D1HXU4-F1
#
_entry.id   AF-A0A3D1HXU4-F1
#
_cell.length_a   1.000
_cell.length_b   1.000
_cell.length_c   1.000
_cell.angle_alpha   90.00
_cell.angle_beta   90.00
_cell.angle_gamma   90.00
#
_symmetry.space_group_name_H-M   'P 1'
#
loop_
_entity.id
_entity.type
_entity.pdbx_description
1 polymer ?
#
loop_
_entity_poly.entity_id
_entity_poly.type
_entity_poly.pdbx_seq_one_letter_code
_entity_poly.pdbx_strand_id
1 'polypeptide(L)'
;DGVAVGIHPCGQATDSWQKNDAALGAPLTGTIYELTVSNGTADTLDQWSLRLDIPQPCYLNNAWCGTVEIHQLADGEERVQTLDLRNCDRASLTLKYLVSGGDLLIPLSAGDYLLYYPNEKDNEMPIVSMRAGDDPETVNVGLIFYSTDGLLDFSGYTLQYYLHRSLWIGTVAVVCHASIIVWSVYLVIFVILTVMIVQYEHRLEEQDTLFRESLDVFSSFVEAKDPYTYGHSRRVAYYSGKIAQQLGLPRQRCEHIYYIAMLHDIGKCYVPDEILKKPSALTPEEYAIVKQHPLKGAGMVRALRSVPEISDGVLYHHERYDGTGYPTGKKGTDIPLVGRIIAVADAYDAMSSDRVYRSKLSKEEIEEELRRNSGTQFDSEIVEVFLKFLNKKESK
;
A
#
# COMPACT_ATOMS: atom_id res chain seq x y z
N ASP A 1 -41.29 4.35 21.91
CA ASP A 1 -39.94 4.68 21.42
C ASP A 1 -40.06 5.40 20.09
N GLY A 2 -40.27 6.71 20.15
CA GLY A 2 -40.55 7.52 18.97
C GLY A 2 -40.72 8.99 19.33
N VAL A 3 -40.92 9.81 18.30
CA VAL A 3 -41.32 11.20 18.47
C VAL A 3 -42.80 11.23 18.81
N ALA A 4 -43.18 11.95 19.87
CA ALA A 4 -44.56 12.06 20.31
C ALA A 4 -45.02 13.51 20.33
N VAL A 5 -46.31 13.73 20.04
CA VAL A 5 -46.97 15.04 20.08
C VAL A 5 -48.12 14.99 21.07
N GLY A 6 -48.14 15.93 22.02
CA GLY A 6 -49.28 16.17 22.90
C GLY A 6 -49.89 17.54 22.61
N ILE A 7 -51.22 17.65 22.58
CA ILE A 7 -51.92 18.93 22.47
C ILE A 7 -52.97 18.97 23.55
N HIS A 8 -52.83 19.89 24.50
CA HIS A 8 -53.72 19.97 25.66
C HIS A 8 -54.10 21.42 25.96
N PRO A 9 -55.36 21.70 26.33
CA PRO A 9 -55.76 23.02 26.79
C PRO A 9 -55.12 23.31 28.16
N CYS A 10 -54.61 24.53 28.34
CA CYS A 10 -53.94 24.99 29.55
C CYS A 10 -54.62 26.25 30.11
N GLY A 11 -54.90 26.26 31.42
CA GLY A 11 -55.52 27.38 32.14
C GLY A 11 -57.05 27.33 32.23
N GLN A 12 -57.62 28.02 33.24
CA GLN A 12 -59.07 28.26 33.35
C GLN A 12 -59.41 29.63 32.74
N ALA A 13 -60.50 29.71 31.99
CA ALA A 13 -61.00 30.95 31.42
C ALA A 13 -61.33 31.96 32.54
N THR A 14 -60.48 32.97 32.71
CA THR A 14 -60.77 34.14 33.55
C THR A 14 -61.56 35.17 32.74
N ASP A 15 -62.33 36.04 33.40
CA ASP A 15 -63.22 37.04 32.76
C ASP A 15 -62.52 37.95 31.73
N SER A 16 -61.18 38.05 31.76
CA SER A 16 -60.38 38.81 30.80
C SER A 16 -60.21 38.14 29.42
N TRP A 17 -60.64 36.88 29.25
CA TRP A 17 -60.52 36.10 28.02
C TRP A 17 -61.85 35.92 27.27
N GLN A 18 -62.90 36.62 27.70
CA GLN A 18 -64.18 36.68 27.00
C GLN A 18 -64.27 37.94 26.15
N LYS A 19 -64.58 37.79 24.85
CA LYS A 19 -64.76 38.91 23.93
C LYS A 19 -66.21 39.00 23.48
N ASN A 20 -66.87 40.10 23.88
CA ASN A 20 -68.28 40.36 23.64
C ASN A 20 -68.46 41.64 22.79
N ASP A 21 -67.93 41.60 21.57
CA ASP A 21 -67.95 42.73 20.64
C ASP A 21 -69.05 42.55 19.58
N ALA A 22 -69.73 43.64 19.19
CA ALA A 22 -70.85 43.59 18.26
C ALA A 22 -70.43 43.09 16.85
N ALA A 23 -69.15 43.21 16.52
CA ALA A 23 -68.57 42.73 15.26
C ALA A 23 -68.37 41.19 15.20
N LEU A 24 -68.39 40.49 16.35
CA LEU A 24 -68.12 39.05 16.46
C LEU A 24 -69.39 38.19 16.39
N GLY A 25 -70.58 38.79 16.46
CA GLY A 25 -71.88 38.11 16.37
C GLY A 25 -72.26 37.25 17.58
N ALA A 26 -71.30 36.68 18.31
CA ALA A 26 -71.47 35.85 19.50
C ALA A 26 -70.30 36.05 20.50
N PRO A 27 -70.51 35.80 21.80
CA PRO A 27 -69.44 35.86 22.79
C PRO A 27 -68.37 34.79 22.52
N LEU A 28 -67.10 35.20 22.45
CA LEU A 28 -65.96 34.29 22.24
C LEU A 28 -65.23 34.01 23.55
N THR A 29 -64.86 32.75 23.78
CA THR A 29 -64.01 32.35 24.92
C THR A 29 -62.62 31.95 24.43
N GLY A 30 -61.59 32.61 24.96
CA GLY A 30 -60.19 32.29 24.68
C GLY A 30 -59.70 31.08 25.48
N THR A 31 -58.97 30.19 24.84
CA THR A 31 -58.28 29.04 25.45
C THR A 31 -56.86 28.95 24.91
N ILE A 32 -55.91 28.67 25.80
CA ILE A 32 -54.52 28.43 25.43
C ILE A 32 -54.34 26.93 25.22
N TYR A 33 -53.75 26.53 24.11
CA TYR A 33 -53.38 25.16 23.81
C TYR A 33 -51.86 25.05 23.86
N GLU A 34 -51.36 24.16 24.69
CA GLU A 34 -49.95 23.81 24.77
C GLU A 34 -49.69 22.58 23.90
N LEU A 35 -48.80 22.74 22.93
CA LEU A 35 -48.34 21.70 22.03
C LEU A 35 -46.97 21.24 22.47
N THR A 36 -46.83 19.97 22.77
CA THR A 36 -45.58 19.38 23.25
C THR A 36 -45.05 18.41 22.19
N VAL A 37 -43.79 18.58 21.77
CA VAL A 37 -43.10 17.63 20.90
C VAL A 37 -41.92 17.05 21.66
N SER A 38 -41.90 15.73 21.85
CA SER A 38 -40.87 15.03 22.63
C SER A 38 -40.09 14.05 21.76
N ASN A 39 -38.75 14.07 21.82
CA ASN A 39 -37.90 13.10 21.13
C ASN A 39 -37.50 11.95 22.05
N GLY A 40 -38.17 10.80 21.93
CA GLY A 40 -37.80 9.57 22.65
C GLY A 40 -36.82 8.67 21.91
N THR A 41 -36.11 9.17 20.89
CA THR A 41 -35.20 8.36 20.05
C THR A 41 -33.73 8.59 20.40
N ALA A 42 -32.87 7.65 19.97
CA ALA A 42 -31.42 7.76 20.11
C ALA A 42 -30.77 8.64 19.04
N ASP A 43 -31.56 9.18 18.11
CA ASP A 43 -31.11 10.04 17.02
C ASP A 43 -31.56 11.48 17.28
N THR A 44 -30.78 12.45 16.80
CA THR A 44 -31.13 13.86 16.95
C THR A 44 -32.27 14.18 16.00
N LEU A 45 -33.34 14.78 16.52
CA LEU A 45 -34.44 15.26 15.70
C LEU A 45 -34.10 16.67 15.25
N ASP A 46 -33.80 16.77 13.96
CA ASP A 46 -33.42 17.99 13.28
C ASP A 46 -34.45 18.22 12.17
N GLN A 47 -34.95 19.44 12.06
CA GLN A 47 -36.00 19.83 11.11
C GLN A 47 -37.32 19.05 11.31
N TRP A 48 -38.25 19.66 12.04
CA TRP A 48 -39.63 19.16 12.16
C TRP A 48 -40.64 20.24 11.82
N SER A 49 -41.82 19.82 11.37
CA SER A 49 -42.97 20.69 11.18
C SER A 49 -44.24 19.98 11.64
N LEU A 50 -45.14 20.74 12.25
CA LEU A 50 -46.40 20.22 12.77
C LEU A 50 -47.57 20.88 12.06
N ARG A 51 -48.35 20.06 11.36
CA ARG A 51 -49.62 20.45 10.78
C ARG A 51 -50.76 20.26 11.78
N LEU A 52 -51.57 21.27 11.98
CA LEU A 52 -52.78 21.25 12.80
C LEU A 52 -53.99 21.54 11.92
N ASP A 53 -54.92 20.59 11.83
CA ASP A 53 -56.17 20.80 11.11
C ASP A 53 -57.20 21.48 12.02
N ILE A 54 -57.91 22.48 11.51
CA ILE A 54 -58.90 23.24 12.26
C ILE A 54 -60.24 22.48 12.25
N PRO A 55 -60.74 22.03 13.43
CA PRO A 55 -61.90 21.14 13.50
C PRO A 55 -63.23 21.87 13.32
N GLN A 56 -63.31 23.13 13.77
CA GLN A 56 -64.52 23.94 13.78
C GLN A 56 -64.16 25.43 13.70
N PRO A 57 -65.13 26.31 13.36
CA PRO A 57 -64.88 27.75 13.28
C PRO A 57 -64.28 28.31 14.58
N CYS A 58 -63.12 28.95 14.46
CA CYS A 58 -62.40 29.55 15.59
C CYS A 58 -61.59 30.77 15.14
N TYR A 59 -61.02 31.50 16.09
CA TYR A 59 -60.14 32.62 15.81
C TYR A 59 -58.78 32.39 16.43
N LEU A 60 -57.72 32.43 15.62
CA LEU A 60 -56.34 32.39 16.08
C LEU A 60 -55.89 33.80 16.47
N ASN A 61 -55.30 33.96 17.65
CA ASN A 61 -54.78 35.26 18.12
C ASN A 61 -53.26 35.31 18.07
N ASN A 62 -52.60 34.43 18.84
CA ASN A 62 -51.16 34.52 19.05
C ASN A 62 -50.53 33.12 19.19
N ALA A 63 -49.25 33.04 18.85
CA ALA A 63 -48.36 31.90 19.06
C ALA A 63 -47.10 32.40 19.78
N TRP A 64 -46.71 31.76 20.88
CA TRP A 64 -45.63 32.28 21.74
C TRP A 64 -44.22 32.03 21.21
N CYS A 65 -44.06 31.03 20.36
CA CYS A 65 -42.77 30.56 19.88
C CYS A 65 -42.88 30.10 18.42
N GLY A 66 -41.80 30.18 17.63
CA GLY A 66 -41.76 29.72 16.24
C GLY A 66 -42.53 30.58 15.22
N THR A 67 -42.69 30.06 14.00
CA THR A 67 -43.48 30.70 12.93
C THR A 67 -44.65 29.81 12.52
N VAL A 68 -45.79 30.44 12.21
CA VAL A 68 -47.02 29.74 11.83
C VAL A 68 -47.40 30.15 10.41
N GLU A 69 -47.49 29.19 9.51
CA GLU A 69 -48.07 29.34 8.18
C GLU A 69 -49.54 28.97 8.22
N ILE A 70 -50.39 29.94 7.92
CA ILE A 70 -51.84 29.83 8.03
C ILE A 70 -52.43 29.63 6.65
N HIS A 71 -53.19 28.56 6.47
CA HIS A 71 -53.94 28.27 5.25
C HIS A 71 -55.43 28.52 5.50
N GLN A 72 -55.93 29.63 4.97
CA GLN A 72 -57.33 30.03 5.07
C GLN A 72 -58.05 29.76 3.74
N LEU A 73 -58.95 28.79 3.71
CA LEU A 73 -59.83 28.49 2.60
C LEU A 73 -61.14 29.26 2.75
N ALA A 74 -61.23 30.40 2.08
CA ALA A 74 -62.45 31.22 2.09
C ALA A 74 -62.95 31.46 0.67
N ASP A 75 -64.26 31.29 0.45
CA ASP A 75 -64.93 31.65 -0.81
C ASP A 75 -64.36 30.97 -2.09
N GLY A 76 -63.73 29.80 -1.95
CA GLY A 76 -63.14 29.04 -3.06
C GLY A 76 -61.70 29.43 -3.44
N GLU A 77 -61.08 30.38 -2.72
CA GLU A 77 -59.67 30.75 -2.86
C GLU A 77 -58.89 30.41 -1.58
N GLU A 78 -57.69 29.83 -1.73
CA GLU A 78 -56.78 29.57 -0.63
C GLU A 78 -55.85 30.77 -0.42
N ARG A 79 -55.86 31.33 0.79
CA ARG A 79 -54.92 32.37 1.21
C ARG A 79 -53.91 31.78 2.18
N VAL A 80 -52.64 31.86 1.81
CA VAL A 80 -51.53 31.33 2.60
C VAL A 80 -50.64 32.49 3.06
N GLN A 81 -50.34 32.54 4.35
CA GLN A 81 -49.39 33.51 4.88
C GLN A 81 -48.60 32.93 6.07
N THR A 82 -47.27 33.01 6.00
CA THR A 82 -46.37 32.68 7.11
C THR A 82 -46.15 33.91 7.98
N LEU A 83 -46.42 33.76 9.28
CA LEU A 83 -46.39 34.85 10.25
C LEU A 83 -45.67 34.42 11.54
N ASP A 84 -44.84 35.32 12.06
CA ASP A 84 -44.50 35.33 13.49
C ASP A 84 -45.61 36.11 14.22
N LEU A 85 -46.56 35.38 14.79
CA LEU A 85 -47.74 35.97 15.43
C LEU A 85 -47.40 36.82 16.67
N ARG A 86 -46.19 36.68 17.23
CA ARG A 86 -45.74 37.48 18.36
C ARG A 86 -45.30 38.88 17.94
N ASN A 87 -44.66 39.00 16.77
CA ASN A 87 -44.07 40.24 16.27
C ASN A 87 -44.69 40.75 14.95
N CYS A 88 -45.89 40.28 14.61
CA CYS A 88 -46.54 40.60 13.35
C CYS A 88 -46.94 42.09 13.23
N ASP A 89 -46.50 42.74 12.15
CA ASP A 89 -46.99 44.08 11.76
C ASP A 89 -48.34 43.95 11.04
N ARG A 90 -49.36 44.61 11.60
CA ARG A 90 -50.75 44.59 11.10
C ARG A 90 -50.88 45.13 9.68
N ALA A 91 -49.95 45.97 9.24
CA ALA A 91 -49.94 46.51 7.87
C ALA A 91 -49.51 45.49 6.80
N SER A 92 -48.92 44.36 7.19
CA SER A 92 -48.40 43.33 6.28
C SER A 92 -49.32 42.10 6.12
N LEU A 93 -50.47 42.09 6.78
CA LEU A 93 -51.43 40.98 6.74
C LEU A 93 -52.23 40.95 5.43
N THR A 94 -52.17 39.82 4.73
CA THR A 94 -52.99 39.51 3.53
C THR A 94 -54.18 38.61 3.85
N LEU A 95 -54.14 37.94 5.01
CA LEU A 95 -55.25 37.13 5.55
C LEU A 95 -56.44 38.00 5.96
N LYS A 96 -57.66 37.43 5.94
CA LYS A 96 -58.80 38.08 6.60
C LYS A 96 -58.53 38.10 8.10
N TYR A 97 -58.67 39.26 8.75
CA TYR A 97 -58.52 39.41 10.20
C TYR A 97 -59.57 40.37 10.76
N LEU A 98 -59.81 40.25 12.07
CA LEU A 98 -60.67 41.11 12.87
C LEU A 98 -59.86 41.66 14.04
N VAL A 99 -60.23 42.84 14.53
CA VAL A 99 -59.63 43.41 15.75
C VAL A 99 -60.74 43.63 16.75
N SER A 100 -60.61 43.02 17.93
CA SER A 100 -61.57 43.17 19.02
C SER A 100 -60.84 43.29 20.35
N GLY A 101 -61.16 44.35 21.12
CA GLY A 101 -60.47 44.67 22.37
C GLY A 101 -58.99 45.06 22.21
N GLY A 102 -58.53 45.36 20.99
CA GLY A 102 -57.13 45.66 20.68
C GLY A 102 -56.29 44.46 20.22
N ASP A 103 -56.82 43.25 20.30
CA ASP A 103 -56.17 42.01 19.85
C ASP A 103 -56.50 41.68 18.40
N LEU A 104 -55.54 41.05 17.71
CA LEU A 104 -55.71 40.50 16.37
C LEU A 104 -56.41 39.14 16.44
N LEU A 105 -57.44 38.93 15.62
CA LEU A 105 -58.18 37.67 15.53
C LEU A 105 -58.25 37.24 14.07
N ILE A 106 -57.59 36.15 13.73
CA ILE A 106 -57.61 35.55 12.40
C ILE A 106 -58.72 34.48 12.39
N PRO A 107 -59.87 34.70 11.71
CA PRO A 107 -60.91 33.69 11.59
C PRO A 107 -60.41 32.48 10.79
N LEU A 108 -60.67 31.29 11.32
CA LEU A 108 -60.38 30.01 10.69
C LEU A 108 -61.68 29.19 10.64
N SER A 109 -61.94 28.55 9.51
CA SER A 109 -63.11 27.70 9.28
C SER A 109 -62.74 26.22 9.39
N ALA A 110 -63.75 25.35 9.56
CA ALA A 110 -63.52 23.91 9.49
C ALA A 110 -62.95 23.52 8.11
N GLY A 111 -61.78 22.89 8.09
CA GLY A 111 -61.03 22.56 6.87
C GLY A 111 -59.81 23.45 6.59
N ASP A 112 -59.66 24.57 7.30
CA ASP A 112 -58.40 25.32 7.35
C ASP A 112 -57.34 24.53 8.12
N TYR A 113 -56.07 24.83 7.91
CA TYR A 113 -54.99 24.22 8.68
C TYR A 113 -53.82 25.19 8.89
N LEU A 114 -53.01 24.86 9.90
CA LEU A 114 -51.84 25.61 10.30
C LEU A 114 -50.61 24.71 10.14
N LEU A 115 -49.52 25.24 9.59
CA LEU A 115 -48.21 24.62 9.62
C LEU A 115 -47.33 25.38 10.59
N TYR A 116 -46.88 24.70 11.62
CA TYR A 116 -45.97 25.22 12.60
C TYR A 116 -44.54 24.85 12.24
N TYR A 117 -43.67 25.86 12.15
CA TYR A 117 -42.23 25.69 11.96
C TYR A 117 -41.46 26.18 13.19
N PRO A 118 -40.66 25.31 13.83
CA PRO A 118 -39.85 25.64 14.98
C PRO A 118 -38.67 26.54 14.59
N ASN A 119 -38.20 27.32 15.56
CA ASN A 119 -37.12 28.29 15.40
C ASN A 119 -35.92 27.96 16.29
N GLU A 120 -34.71 27.96 15.71
CA GLU A 120 -33.45 27.75 16.44
C GLU A 120 -33.23 28.81 17.54
N LYS A 121 -33.70 30.05 17.32
CA LYS A 121 -33.53 31.15 18.28
C LYS A 121 -34.35 30.98 19.56
N ASP A 122 -35.43 30.21 19.50
CA ASP A 122 -36.36 29.97 20.60
C ASP A 122 -36.09 28.62 21.29
N ASN A 123 -34.94 27.99 21.00
CA ASN A 123 -34.52 26.66 21.48
C ASN A 123 -35.48 25.52 21.08
N GLU A 124 -36.09 25.60 19.91
CA GLU A 124 -37.08 24.61 19.44
C GLU A 124 -36.46 23.54 18.53
N MET A 125 -35.22 23.76 18.09
CA MET A 125 -34.39 22.80 17.36
C MET A 125 -32.89 23.01 17.67
N PRO A 126 -32.07 21.94 17.59
CA PRO A 126 -32.48 20.54 17.43
C PRO A 126 -32.96 19.95 18.76
N ILE A 127 -33.88 18.97 18.72
CA ILE A 127 -34.27 18.22 19.92
C ILE A 127 -33.28 17.06 20.08
N VAL A 128 -32.41 17.15 21.08
CA VAL A 128 -31.25 16.26 21.24
C VAL A 128 -31.72 14.84 21.58
N SER A 129 -30.93 13.85 21.14
CA SER A 129 -31.20 12.44 21.41
C SER A 129 -31.18 12.13 22.91
N MET A 130 -32.07 11.22 23.31
CA MET A 130 -32.14 10.69 24.67
C MET A 130 -30.88 9.85 24.97
N ARG A 131 -30.13 10.20 26.02
CA ARG A 131 -29.16 9.28 26.63
C ARG A 131 -29.92 8.35 27.58
N ALA A 132 -29.50 7.09 27.68
CA ALA A 132 -30.18 6.11 28.51
C ALA A 132 -30.25 6.59 29.98
N GLY A 133 -31.45 6.95 30.46
CA GLY A 133 -31.73 7.36 31.84
C GLY A 133 -32.19 8.82 32.04
N ASP A 134 -32.16 9.66 30.99
CA ASP A 134 -32.63 11.05 31.07
C ASP A 134 -34.10 11.19 30.63
N ASP A 135 -34.82 12.19 31.14
CA ASP A 135 -36.16 12.52 30.65
C ASP A 135 -36.09 13.02 29.19
N PRO A 136 -37.06 12.68 28.32
CA PRO A 136 -37.05 13.13 26.93
C PRO A 136 -37.11 14.65 26.87
N GLU A 137 -36.23 15.26 26.06
CA GLU A 137 -36.27 16.70 25.82
C GLU A 137 -37.59 17.03 25.09
N THR A 138 -38.34 17.99 25.64
CA THR A 138 -39.66 18.40 25.16
C THR A 138 -39.66 19.86 24.77
N VAL A 139 -40.13 20.15 23.56
CA VAL A 139 -40.40 21.52 23.11
C VAL A 139 -41.88 21.81 23.33
N ASN A 140 -42.18 22.88 24.06
CA ASN A 140 -43.54 23.30 24.36
C ASN A 140 -43.87 24.61 23.61
N VAL A 141 -44.95 24.59 22.85
CA VAL A 141 -45.42 25.71 22.03
C VAL A 141 -46.82 26.10 22.49
N GLY A 142 -47.04 27.38 22.80
CA GLY A 142 -48.36 27.88 23.18
C GLY A 142 -49.08 28.56 22.02
N LEU A 143 -50.31 28.12 21.72
CA LEU A 143 -51.22 28.75 20.76
C LEU A 143 -52.50 29.24 21.46
N ILE A 144 -52.99 30.41 21.08
CA ILE A 144 -54.21 30.99 21.64
C ILE A 144 -55.33 30.97 20.61
N PHE A 145 -56.40 30.24 20.91
CA PHE A 145 -57.61 30.19 20.09
C PHE A 145 -58.83 30.72 20.83
N TYR A 146 -59.73 31.35 20.10
CA TYR A 146 -61.04 31.79 20.58
C TYR A 146 -62.13 31.03 19.83
N SER A 147 -63.11 30.47 20.55
CA SER A 147 -64.25 29.78 19.95
C SER A 147 -65.56 30.14 20.67
N THR A 148 -66.68 29.99 19.97
CA THR A 148 -68.04 30.11 20.54
C THR A 148 -68.48 28.81 21.22
N ASP A 149 -67.96 27.66 20.76
CA ASP A 149 -68.54 26.34 21.03
C ASP A 149 -67.74 25.54 22.08
N GLY A 150 -66.92 26.23 22.88
CA GLY A 150 -66.11 25.63 23.94
C GLY A 150 -64.72 25.19 23.48
N LEU A 151 -64.23 24.07 24.04
CA LEU A 151 -62.90 23.55 23.73
C LEU A 151 -62.84 22.96 22.32
N LEU A 152 -61.75 23.23 21.61
CA LEU A 152 -61.42 22.74 20.28
C LEU A 152 -60.74 21.37 20.39
N ASP A 153 -61.13 20.45 19.52
CA ASP A 153 -60.52 19.12 19.41
C ASP A 153 -59.43 19.09 18.33
N PHE A 154 -58.17 19.17 18.74
CA PHE A 154 -57.01 19.11 17.85
C PHE A 154 -56.49 17.68 17.60
N SER A 155 -57.37 16.67 17.59
CA SER A 155 -56.97 15.29 17.27
C SER A 155 -56.44 15.11 15.84
N GLY A 156 -56.80 16.00 14.92
CA GLY A 156 -56.33 16.01 13.52
C GLY A 156 -55.02 16.77 13.37
N TYR A 157 -53.88 16.09 13.51
CA TYR A 157 -52.56 16.67 13.29
C TYR A 157 -51.64 15.73 12.51
N THR A 158 -50.63 16.28 11.84
CA THR A 158 -49.58 15.51 11.15
C THR A 158 -48.21 16.09 11.48
N LEU A 159 -47.31 15.26 12.02
CA LEU A 159 -45.92 15.64 12.28
C LEU A 159 -45.00 15.11 11.17
N GLN A 160 -44.20 15.99 10.57
CA GLN A 160 -43.11 15.61 9.68
C GLN A 160 -41.78 15.92 10.37
N TYR A 161 -40.84 14.98 10.37
CA TYR A 161 -39.54 15.14 11.03
C TYR A 161 -38.43 14.33 10.35
N TYR A 162 -37.18 14.78 10.52
CA TYR A 162 -35.98 14.03 10.11
C TYR A 162 -35.16 13.64 11.33
N LEU A 163 -34.66 12.40 11.33
CA LEU A 163 -33.73 11.90 12.36
C LEU A 163 -32.33 11.81 11.78
N HIS A 164 -31.37 12.49 12.41
CA HIS A 164 -29.98 12.45 12.02
C HIS A 164 -29.19 11.46 12.88
N ARG A 165 -28.77 10.34 12.26
CA ARG A 165 -27.96 9.30 12.90
C ARG A 165 -26.48 9.52 12.67
N SER A 166 -25.71 9.72 13.73
CA SER A 166 -24.26 9.86 13.65
C SER A 166 -23.57 8.52 13.35
N LEU A 167 -22.79 8.47 12.28
CA LEU A 167 -21.96 7.30 11.92
C LEU A 167 -20.74 7.12 12.83
N TRP A 168 -20.41 8.15 13.62
CA TRP A 168 -19.28 8.15 14.54
C TRP A 168 -19.60 7.50 15.89
N ILE A 169 -20.86 7.13 16.11
CA ILE A 169 -21.36 6.57 17.35
C ILE A 169 -22.00 5.20 17.04
N GLY A 170 -21.70 4.19 17.87
CA GLY A 170 -22.28 2.85 17.76
C GLY A 170 -21.39 1.83 17.04
N THR A 171 -22.00 0.74 16.59
CA THR A 171 -21.30 -0.48 16.14
C THR A 171 -20.45 -0.27 14.89
N VAL A 172 -20.92 0.56 13.94
CA VAL A 172 -20.20 0.87 12.69
C VAL A 172 -18.88 1.56 13.00
N ALA A 173 -18.88 2.55 13.90
CA ALA A 173 -17.68 3.24 14.32
C ALA A 173 -16.66 2.26 14.92
N VAL A 174 -17.08 1.35 15.80
CA VAL A 174 -16.21 0.34 16.41
C VAL A 174 -15.56 -0.56 15.36
N VAL A 175 -16.33 -1.04 14.38
CA VAL A 175 -15.81 -1.89 13.30
C VAL A 175 -14.81 -1.13 12.43
N CYS A 176 -15.09 0.13 12.10
CA CYS A 176 -14.16 0.98 11.34
C CYS A 176 -12.84 1.18 12.08
N HIS A 177 -12.88 1.52 13.37
CA HIS A 177 -11.67 1.69 14.18
C HIS A 177 -10.87 0.38 14.28
N ALA A 178 -11.54 -0.76 14.52
CA ALA A 178 -10.89 -2.07 14.55
C ALA A 178 -10.22 -2.41 13.22
N SER A 179 -10.89 -2.12 12.09
CA SER A 179 -10.35 -2.35 10.75
C SER A 179 -9.12 -1.49 10.46
N ILE A 180 -9.13 -0.21 10.89
CA ILE A 180 -7.98 0.69 10.77
C ILE A 180 -6.80 0.16 11.58
N ILE A 181 -7.02 -0.34 12.80
CA ILE A 181 -5.98 -0.92 13.64
C ILE A 181 -5.37 -2.15 12.94
N VAL A 182 -6.19 -3.08 12.46
CA VAL A 182 -5.70 -4.28 11.73
C VAL A 182 -4.90 -3.89 10.49
N TRP A 183 -5.39 -2.92 9.71
CA TRP A 183 -4.69 -2.43 8.52
C TRP A 183 -3.35 -1.76 8.88
N SER A 184 -3.30 -0.98 9.96
CA SER A 184 -2.07 -0.34 10.43
C SER A 184 -1.02 -1.36 10.86
N VAL A 185 -1.43 -2.44 11.54
CA VAL A 185 -0.54 -3.54 11.92
C VAL A 185 0.00 -4.25 10.68
N TYR A 186 -0.87 -4.53 9.70
CA TYR A 186 -0.45 -5.13 8.44
C TYR A 186 0.56 -4.25 7.70
N LEU A 187 0.32 -2.94 7.63
CA LEU A 187 1.23 -1.98 7.00
C LEU A 187 2.61 -1.98 7.67
N VAL A 188 2.66 -1.99 9.01
CA VAL A 188 3.93 -2.04 9.76
C VAL A 188 4.69 -3.34 9.46
N ILE A 189 4.01 -4.49 9.47
CA ILE A 189 4.62 -5.79 9.13
C ILE A 189 5.15 -5.77 7.69
N PHE A 190 4.37 -5.24 6.75
CA PHE A 190 4.77 -5.13 5.34
C PHE A 190 6.04 -4.27 5.17
N VAL A 191 6.11 -3.12 5.86
CA VAL A 191 7.29 -2.25 5.83
C VAL A 191 8.52 -2.95 6.43
N ILE A 192 8.37 -3.63 7.58
CA ILE A 192 9.46 -4.38 8.20
C ILE A 192 9.97 -5.50 7.27
N LEU A 193 9.05 -6.29 6.69
CA LEU A 193 9.42 -7.35 5.75
C LEU A 193 10.14 -6.80 4.52
N THR A 194 9.67 -5.68 3.97
CA THR A 194 10.31 -5.03 2.83
C THR A 194 11.73 -4.57 3.17
N VAL A 195 11.91 -3.90 4.31
CA VAL A 195 13.23 -3.48 4.79
C VAL A 195 14.15 -4.68 5.02
N MET A 196 13.64 -5.77 5.62
CA MET A 196 14.41 -6.99 5.83
C MET A 196 14.85 -7.64 4.51
N ILE A 197 13.98 -7.68 3.50
CA ILE A 197 14.30 -8.26 2.18
C ILE A 197 15.42 -7.44 1.51
N VAL A 198 15.28 -6.12 1.47
CA VAL A 198 16.30 -5.24 0.87
C VAL A 198 17.64 -5.36 1.60
N GLN A 199 17.62 -5.41 2.95
CA GLN A 199 18.84 -5.61 3.74
C GLN A 199 19.46 -6.99 3.51
N TYR A 200 18.65 -8.02 3.29
CA TYR A 200 19.13 -9.36 3.01
C TYR A 200 19.80 -9.44 1.63
N GLU A 201 19.19 -8.84 0.61
CA GLU A 201 19.78 -8.73 -0.73
C GLU A 201 21.12 -7.99 -0.69
N HIS A 202 21.19 -6.84 0.00
CA HIS A 202 22.44 -6.09 0.15
C HIS A 202 23.54 -6.92 0.82
N ARG A 203 23.21 -7.70 1.87
CA ARG A 203 24.17 -8.58 2.54
C ARG A 203 24.67 -9.70 1.64
N LEU A 204 23.82 -10.24 0.76
CA LEU A 204 24.25 -11.24 -0.22
C LEU A 204 25.22 -10.64 -1.24
N GLU A 205 24.94 -9.44 -1.75
CA GLU A 205 25.84 -8.74 -2.68
C GLU A 205 27.18 -8.39 -2.02
N GLU A 206 27.17 -7.94 -0.77
CA GLU A 206 28.38 -7.71 0.02
C GLU A 206 29.20 -9.00 0.20
N GLN A 207 28.55 -10.12 0.54
CA GLN A 207 29.23 -11.41 0.69
C GLN A 207 29.88 -11.89 -0.61
N ASP A 208 29.16 -11.78 -1.73
CA ASP A 208 29.69 -12.13 -3.06
C ASP A 208 30.87 -11.24 -3.45
N THR A 209 30.81 -9.95 -3.15
CA THR A 209 31.89 -8.99 -3.41
C THR A 209 33.12 -9.30 -2.57
N LEU A 210 32.95 -9.47 -1.26
CA LEU A 210 34.03 -9.85 -0.34
C LEU A 210 34.67 -11.18 -0.73
N PHE A 211 33.86 -12.14 -1.18
CA PHE A 211 34.36 -13.42 -1.66
C PHE A 211 35.22 -13.27 -2.90
N ARG A 212 34.76 -12.51 -3.91
CA ARG A 212 35.53 -12.20 -5.12
C ARG A 212 36.83 -11.46 -4.83
N GLU A 213 36.77 -10.44 -3.98
CA GLU A 213 37.96 -9.67 -3.57
C GLU A 213 38.96 -10.56 -2.84
N SER A 214 38.49 -11.45 -1.97
CA SER A 214 39.36 -12.43 -1.28
C SER A 214 40.06 -13.36 -2.27
N LEU A 215 39.34 -13.86 -3.28
CA LEU A 215 39.93 -14.68 -4.35
C LEU A 215 40.95 -13.90 -5.18
N ASP A 216 40.66 -12.65 -5.52
CA ASP A 216 41.59 -11.76 -6.25
C ASP A 216 42.88 -11.53 -5.44
N VAL A 217 42.77 -11.37 -4.12
CA VAL A 217 43.93 -11.25 -3.23
C VAL A 217 44.73 -12.56 -3.18
N PHE A 218 44.08 -13.72 -3.08
CA PHE A 218 44.77 -15.01 -3.08
C PHE A 218 45.49 -15.30 -4.39
N SER A 219 44.85 -15.03 -5.54
CA SER A 219 45.49 -15.18 -6.84
C SER A 219 46.66 -14.22 -6.98
N SER A 220 46.50 -12.96 -6.55
CA SER A 220 47.58 -11.97 -6.59
C SER A 220 48.80 -12.36 -5.75
N PHE A 221 48.60 -13.02 -4.60
CA PHE A 221 49.70 -13.53 -3.79
C PHE A 221 50.52 -14.61 -4.51
N VAL A 222 49.84 -15.48 -5.26
CA VAL A 222 50.51 -16.52 -6.05
C VAL A 222 51.21 -15.92 -7.27
N GLU A 223 50.57 -14.99 -7.96
CA GLU A 223 51.15 -14.26 -9.09
C GLU A 223 52.35 -13.41 -8.66
N ALA A 224 52.39 -12.88 -7.43
CA ALA A 224 53.56 -12.18 -6.90
C ALA A 224 54.82 -13.09 -6.85
N LYS A 225 54.62 -14.41 -6.78
CA LYS A 225 55.69 -15.41 -6.83
C LYS A 225 56.18 -15.69 -8.26
N ASP A 226 55.35 -15.42 -9.26
CA ASP A 226 55.61 -15.58 -10.69
C ASP A 226 55.29 -14.26 -11.41
N PRO A 227 56.23 -13.27 -11.41
CA PRO A 227 55.98 -11.90 -11.86
C PRO A 227 55.44 -11.78 -13.29
N TYR A 228 55.60 -12.82 -14.12
CA TYR A 228 55.15 -12.86 -15.50
C TYR A 228 53.66 -13.22 -15.65
N THR A 229 53.02 -13.63 -14.56
CA THR A 229 51.62 -14.04 -14.53
C THR A 229 50.68 -12.95 -14.00
N TYR A 230 51.11 -11.68 -13.91
CA TYR A 230 50.25 -10.62 -13.39
C TYR A 230 48.93 -10.50 -14.18
N GLY A 231 47.82 -10.69 -13.47
CA GLY A 231 46.46 -10.67 -14.02
C GLY A 231 46.11 -11.88 -14.90
N HIS A 232 46.99 -12.89 -14.99
CA HIS A 232 46.78 -14.12 -15.76
C HIS A 232 45.55 -14.87 -15.25
N SER A 233 45.49 -15.10 -13.94
CA SER A 233 44.40 -15.86 -13.32
C SER A 233 43.04 -15.23 -13.60
N ARG A 234 42.99 -13.89 -13.62
CA ARG A 234 41.77 -13.12 -13.92
C ARG A 234 41.34 -13.25 -15.39
N ARG A 235 42.29 -13.24 -16.33
CA ARG A 235 42.01 -13.43 -17.76
C ARG A 235 41.57 -14.86 -18.06
N VAL A 236 42.25 -15.86 -17.49
CA VAL A 236 41.86 -17.27 -17.58
C VAL A 236 40.46 -17.50 -17.01
N ALA A 237 40.16 -16.91 -15.85
CA ALA A 237 38.84 -16.97 -15.24
C ALA A 237 37.75 -16.35 -16.13
N TYR A 238 38.01 -15.17 -16.69
CA TYR A 238 37.12 -14.52 -17.62
C TYR A 238 36.79 -15.41 -18.83
N TYR A 239 37.82 -15.95 -19.51
CA TYR A 239 37.60 -16.82 -20.67
C TYR A 239 36.91 -18.13 -20.30
N SER A 240 37.28 -18.73 -19.17
CA SER A 240 36.63 -19.96 -18.67
C SER A 240 35.13 -19.76 -18.42
N GLY A 241 34.76 -18.64 -17.77
CA GLY A 241 33.35 -18.29 -17.56
C GLY A 241 32.60 -18.02 -18.87
N LYS A 242 33.27 -17.43 -19.88
CA LYS A 242 32.67 -17.20 -21.21
C LYS A 242 32.47 -18.49 -21.99
N ILE A 243 33.44 -19.40 -21.96
CA ILE A 243 33.32 -20.74 -22.54
C ILE A 243 32.15 -21.47 -21.89
N ALA A 244 32.09 -21.52 -20.56
CA ALA A 244 30.98 -22.12 -19.81
C ALA A 244 29.62 -21.55 -20.21
N GLN A 245 29.53 -20.23 -20.38
CA GLN A 245 28.31 -19.56 -20.81
C GLN A 245 27.90 -19.97 -22.24
N GLN A 246 28.86 -20.07 -23.17
CA GLN A 246 28.56 -20.49 -24.54
C GLN A 246 28.20 -21.97 -24.67
N LEU A 247 28.68 -22.81 -23.73
CA LEU A 247 28.24 -24.21 -23.60
C LEU A 247 26.81 -24.34 -23.02
N GLY A 248 26.14 -23.23 -22.68
CA GLY A 248 24.77 -23.23 -22.16
C GLY A 248 24.67 -23.62 -20.68
N LEU A 249 25.76 -23.53 -19.92
CA LEU A 249 25.73 -23.85 -18.49
C LEU A 249 24.94 -22.78 -17.70
N PRO A 250 24.29 -23.16 -16.57
CA PRO A 250 23.60 -22.20 -15.71
C PRO A 250 24.54 -21.11 -15.20
N ARG A 251 24.01 -19.88 -15.00
CA ARG A 251 24.78 -18.72 -14.54
C ARG A 251 25.64 -19.03 -13.31
N GLN A 252 25.05 -19.66 -12.31
CA GLN A 252 25.75 -20.04 -11.07
C GLN A 252 26.94 -20.95 -11.34
N ARG A 253 26.81 -21.92 -12.27
CA ARG A 253 27.92 -22.80 -12.64
C ARG A 253 29.02 -22.07 -13.41
N CYS A 254 28.66 -21.09 -14.25
CA CYS A 254 29.63 -20.23 -14.92
C CYS A 254 30.44 -19.40 -13.91
N GLU A 255 29.78 -18.88 -12.87
CA GLU A 255 30.43 -18.14 -11.77
C GLU A 255 31.35 -19.06 -10.95
N HIS A 256 30.93 -20.28 -10.64
CA HIS A 256 31.82 -21.27 -10.01
C HIS A 256 33.06 -21.55 -10.88
N ILE A 257 32.90 -21.84 -12.18
CA ILE A 257 34.02 -22.07 -13.09
C ILE A 257 34.98 -20.87 -13.13
N TYR A 258 34.45 -19.64 -13.10
CA TYR A 258 35.25 -18.43 -12.97
C TYR A 258 36.10 -18.44 -11.68
N TYR A 259 35.50 -18.74 -10.51
CA TYR A 259 36.24 -18.81 -9.24
C TYR A 259 37.30 -19.93 -9.22
N ILE A 260 36.99 -21.09 -9.80
CA ILE A 260 37.92 -22.22 -9.86
C ILE A 260 39.11 -21.86 -10.73
N ALA A 261 38.87 -21.22 -11.88
CA ALA A 261 39.90 -20.74 -12.77
C ALA A 261 40.78 -19.65 -12.15
N MET A 262 40.25 -18.78 -11.27
CA MET A 262 41.08 -17.82 -10.53
C MET A 262 42.12 -18.49 -9.62
N LEU A 263 41.83 -19.70 -9.15
CA LEU A 263 42.67 -20.44 -8.22
C LEU A 263 43.37 -21.65 -8.85
N HIS A 264 43.30 -21.84 -10.18
CA HIS A 264 43.87 -23.02 -10.85
C HIS A 264 45.36 -23.23 -10.53
N ASP A 265 46.09 -22.13 -10.40
CA ASP A 265 47.53 -22.09 -10.15
C ASP A 265 47.92 -21.96 -8.67
N ILE A 266 46.97 -21.98 -7.74
CA ILE A 266 47.21 -21.71 -6.31
C ILE A 266 48.33 -22.58 -5.69
N GLY A 267 48.51 -23.79 -6.22
CA GLY A 267 49.54 -24.72 -5.78
C GLY A 267 50.98 -24.30 -6.13
N LYS A 268 51.19 -23.32 -7.01
CA LYS A 268 52.53 -22.78 -7.32
C LYS A 268 53.22 -22.22 -6.07
N CYS A 269 52.48 -21.89 -5.01
CA CYS A 269 53.06 -21.53 -3.72
C CYS A 269 54.02 -22.60 -3.15
N TYR A 270 53.83 -23.88 -3.48
CA TYR A 270 54.71 -24.99 -3.08
C TYR A 270 55.99 -25.13 -3.93
N VAL A 271 56.03 -24.51 -5.11
CA VAL A 271 57.19 -24.58 -6.00
C VAL A 271 58.28 -23.61 -5.49
N PRO A 272 59.53 -24.04 -5.30
CA PRO A 272 60.62 -23.15 -4.91
C PRO A 272 60.85 -22.00 -5.89
N ASP A 273 61.17 -20.81 -5.38
CA ASP A 273 61.44 -19.61 -6.19
C ASP A 273 62.55 -19.83 -7.22
N GLU A 274 63.60 -20.58 -6.85
CA GLU A 274 64.74 -20.89 -7.73
C GLU A 274 64.32 -21.67 -8.98
N ILE A 275 63.26 -22.49 -8.88
CA ILE A 275 62.70 -23.25 -10.01
C ILE A 275 61.71 -22.38 -10.77
N LEU A 276 60.80 -21.70 -10.06
CA LEU A 276 59.72 -20.94 -10.69
C LEU A 276 60.23 -19.70 -11.46
N LYS A 277 61.29 -19.04 -10.96
CA LYS A 277 61.89 -17.84 -11.56
C LYS A 277 63.12 -18.15 -12.43
N LYS A 278 63.40 -19.43 -12.70
CA LYS A 278 64.59 -19.85 -13.44
C LYS A 278 64.56 -19.29 -14.87
N PRO A 279 65.62 -18.58 -15.33
CA PRO A 279 65.60 -17.96 -16.63
C PRO A 279 66.01 -18.89 -17.79
N SER A 280 66.15 -20.18 -17.53
CA SER A 280 66.55 -21.21 -18.49
C SER A 280 65.60 -22.39 -18.41
N ALA A 281 65.69 -23.29 -19.40
CA ALA A 281 64.85 -24.49 -19.42
C ALA A 281 65.00 -25.29 -18.11
N LEU A 282 63.86 -25.76 -17.59
CA LEU A 282 63.83 -26.62 -16.40
C LEU A 282 64.43 -27.99 -16.73
N THR A 283 65.18 -28.56 -15.79
CA THR A 283 65.59 -29.96 -15.87
C THR A 283 64.37 -30.88 -15.69
N PRO A 284 64.44 -32.16 -16.09
CA PRO A 284 63.34 -33.11 -15.87
C PRO A 284 62.91 -33.21 -14.39
N GLU A 285 63.86 -33.09 -13.47
CA GLU A 285 63.62 -33.14 -12.01
C GLU A 285 62.92 -31.88 -11.52
N GLU A 286 63.38 -30.70 -11.96
CA GLU A 286 62.74 -29.42 -11.66
C GLU A 286 61.31 -29.37 -12.22
N TYR A 287 61.13 -29.85 -13.45
CA TYR A 287 59.82 -29.92 -14.08
C TYR A 287 58.88 -30.89 -13.35
N ALA A 288 59.41 -32.00 -12.81
CA ALA A 288 58.63 -32.91 -11.97
C ALA A 288 58.12 -32.24 -10.68
N ILE A 289 58.88 -31.29 -10.10
CA ILE A 289 58.44 -30.50 -8.95
C ILE A 289 57.30 -29.55 -9.37
N VAL A 290 57.45 -28.85 -10.50
CA VAL A 290 56.39 -27.96 -11.02
C VAL A 290 55.08 -28.73 -11.28
N LYS A 291 55.15 -29.94 -11.84
CA LYS A 291 53.97 -30.80 -12.08
C LYS A 291 53.20 -31.20 -10.83
N GLN A 292 53.73 -30.97 -9.63
CA GLN A 292 53.01 -31.24 -8.38
C GLN A 292 52.03 -30.13 -8.00
N HIS A 293 52.11 -28.94 -8.60
CA HIS A 293 51.27 -27.82 -8.21
C HIS A 293 49.76 -28.08 -8.37
N PRO A 294 49.24 -28.82 -9.38
CA PRO A 294 47.80 -29.11 -9.46
C PRO A 294 47.36 -29.97 -8.28
N LEU A 295 48.16 -30.99 -7.93
CA LEU A 295 47.87 -31.90 -6.81
C LEU A 295 47.93 -31.17 -5.46
N LYS A 296 48.95 -30.34 -5.24
CA LYS A 296 49.09 -29.55 -4.01
C LYS A 296 47.98 -28.50 -3.91
N GLY A 297 47.72 -27.78 -5.01
CA GLY A 297 46.68 -26.77 -5.10
C GLY A 297 45.29 -27.34 -4.83
N ALA A 298 44.95 -28.48 -5.42
CA ALA A 298 43.67 -29.17 -5.21
C ALA A 298 43.45 -29.52 -3.73
N GLY A 299 44.52 -29.89 -3.02
CA GLY A 299 44.51 -30.12 -1.58
C GLY A 299 44.24 -28.86 -0.76
N MET A 300 44.77 -27.70 -1.16
CA MET A 300 44.55 -26.42 -0.48
C MET A 300 43.11 -25.94 -0.62
N VAL A 301 42.54 -26.03 -1.81
CA VAL A 301 41.18 -25.51 -2.10
C VAL A 301 40.07 -26.47 -1.65
N ARG A 302 40.39 -27.71 -1.25
CA ARG A 302 39.41 -28.73 -0.87
C ARG A 302 38.48 -28.30 0.27
N ALA A 303 38.93 -27.39 1.13
CA ALA A 303 38.11 -26.86 2.21
C ALA A 303 37.03 -25.88 1.72
N LEU A 304 37.15 -25.33 0.50
CA LEU A 304 36.23 -24.36 -0.06
C LEU A 304 34.98 -25.03 -0.65
N ARG A 305 34.11 -25.52 0.24
CA ARG A 305 32.89 -26.28 -0.13
C ARG A 305 31.81 -25.44 -0.82
N SER A 306 31.90 -24.11 -0.73
CA SER A 306 30.98 -23.19 -1.40
C SER A 306 31.13 -23.18 -2.93
N VAL A 307 32.25 -23.69 -3.45
CA VAL A 307 32.52 -23.80 -4.89
C VAL A 307 32.64 -25.28 -5.26
N PRO A 308 31.55 -25.92 -5.74
CA PRO A 308 31.57 -27.29 -6.25
C PRO A 308 32.65 -27.47 -7.33
N GLU A 309 33.23 -28.67 -7.42
CA GLU A 309 34.25 -29.02 -8.44
C GLU A 309 35.57 -28.23 -8.34
N ILE A 310 35.80 -27.40 -7.29
CA ILE A 310 37.01 -26.57 -7.21
C ILE A 310 38.30 -27.37 -7.18
N SER A 311 38.35 -28.44 -6.39
CA SER A 311 39.51 -29.33 -6.38
C SER A 311 39.71 -29.99 -7.75
N ASP A 312 38.65 -30.30 -8.50
CA ASP A 312 38.75 -30.95 -9.80
C ASP A 312 39.30 -30.00 -10.86
N GLY A 313 38.83 -28.75 -10.92
CA GLY A 313 39.39 -27.77 -11.86
C GLY A 313 40.85 -27.46 -11.57
N VAL A 314 41.21 -27.30 -10.29
CA VAL A 314 42.61 -27.10 -9.89
C VAL A 314 43.46 -28.35 -10.16
N LEU A 315 42.93 -29.56 -9.97
CA LEU A 315 43.72 -30.79 -10.16
C LEU A 315 43.96 -31.13 -11.63
N TYR A 316 42.96 -30.92 -12.49
CA TYR A 316 42.93 -31.48 -13.83
C TYR A 316 43.12 -30.46 -14.96
N HIS A 317 43.38 -29.18 -14.67
CA HIS A 317 43.57 -28.16 -15.73
C HIS A 317 44.82 -28.38 -16.61
N HIS A 318 45.73 -29.27 -16.22
CA HIS A 318 46.87 -29.71 -17.03
C HIS A 318 46.72 -31.14 -17.58
N GLU A 319 45.56 -31.77 -17.41
CA GLU A 319 45.25 -32.99 -18.14
C GLU A 319 45.04 -32.67 -19.62
N ARG A 320 45.48 -33.59 -20.47
CA ARG A 320 45.34 -33.48 -21.93
C ARG A 320 44.27 -34.44 -22.39
N TYR A 321 43.45 -34.03 -23.35
CA TYR A 321 42.34 -34.83 -23.86
C TYR A 321 42.77 -36.21 -24.40
N ASP A 322 44.02 -36.33 -24.88
CA ASP A 322 44.65 -37.56 -25.36
C ASP A 322 45.16 -38.52 -24.25
N GLY A 323 45.19 -38.06 -22.98
CA GLY A 323 45.67 -38.83 -21.82
C GLY A 323 47.17 -38.66 -21.52
N THR A 324 47.88 -37.78 -22.24
CA THR A 324 49.33 -37.53 -22.03
C THR A 324 49.63 -36.40 -21.06
N GLY A 325 48.59 -35.85 -20.42
CA GLY A 325 48.69 -34.78 -19.43
C GLY A 325 49.10 -35.26 -18.04
N TYR A 326 48.96 -34.38 -17.06
CA TYR A 326 49.30 -34.64 -15.66
C TYR A 326 48.27 -33.95 -14.75
N PRO A 327 48.11 -34.40 -13.49
CA PRO A 327 48.92 -35.37 -12.75
C PRO A 327 48.47 -36.84 -12.83
N THR A 328 47.29 -37.13 -13.38
CA THR A 328 46.69 -38.48 -13.34
C THR A 328 46.68 -39.20 -14.70
N GLY A 329 46.81 -38.47 -15.81
CA GLY A 329 46.75 -39.04 -17.16
C GLY A 329 45.33 -39.42 -17.58
N LYS A 330 44.32 -38.71 -17.05
CA LYS A 330 42.92 -38.90 -17.46
C LYS A 330 42.75 -38.53 -18.93
N LYS A 331 41.87 -39.27 -19.62
CA LYS A 331 41.67 -39.14 -21.06
C LYS A 331 40.24 -38.76 -21.39
N GLY A 332 40.07 -37.91 -22.40
CA GLY A 332 38.77 -37.54 -22.94
C GLY A 332 37.83 -36.96 -21.89
N THR A 333 36.62 -37.52 -21.84
CA THR A 333 35.55 -37.08 -20.93
C THR A 333 35.73 -37.52 -19.48
N ASP A 334 36.72 -38.37 -19.18
CA ASP A 334 37.07 -38.72 -17.78
C ASP A 334 37.74 -37.55 -17.05
N ILE A 335 38.22 -36.56 -17.81
CA ILE A 335 38.65 -35.25 -17.31
C ILE A 335 37.39 -34.44 -17.01
N PRO A 336 37.19 -33.96 -15.77
CA PRO A 336 36.06 -33.12 -15.42
C PRO A 336 35.93 -31.92 -16.37
N LEU A 337 34.69 -31.56 -16.72
CA LEU A 337 34.41 -30.50 -17.69
C LEU A 337 35.11 -29.19 -17.31
N VAL A 338 35.12 -28.84 -16.03
CA VAL A 338 35.81 -27.64 -15.53
C VAL A 338 37.31 -27.65 -15.85
N GLY A 339 37.99 -28.79 -15.71
CA GLY A 339 39.41 -28.91 -16.05
C GLY A 339 39.65 -28.74 -17.55
N ARG A 340 38.79 -29.33 -18.40
CA ARG A 340 38.86 -29.17 -19.86
C ARG A 340 38.62 -27.73 -20.31
N ILE A 341 37.71 -27.00 -19.66
CA ILE A 341 37.45 -25.57 -19.94
C ILE A 341 38.67 -24.73 -19.57
N ILE A 342 39.21 -24.91 -18.35
CA ILE A 342 40.34 -24.11 -17.85
C ILE A 342 41.58 -24.37 -18.72
N ALA A 343 41.83 -25.61 -19.14
CA ALA A 343 42.97 -25.94 -19.99
C ALA A 343 42.99 -25.14 -21.31
N VAL A 344 41.83 -24.94 -21.94
CA VAL A 344 41.71 -24.13 -23.17
C VAL A 344 41.92 -22.64 -22.87
N ALA A 345 41.31 -22.13 -21.80
CA ALA A 345 41.43 -20.73 -21.41
C ALA A 345 42.86 -20.35 -20.99
N ASP A 346 43.54 -21.21 -20.23
CA ASP A 346 44.93 -21.06 -19.81
C ASP A 346 45.87 -21.05 -21.01
N ALA A 347 45.74 -22.02 -21.92
CA ALA A 347 46.53 -22.06 -23.15
C ALA A 347 46.33 -20.81 -24.01
N TYR A 348 45.10 -20.32 -24.14
CA TYR A 348 44.83 -19.08 -24.87
C TYR A 348 45.48 -17.86 -24.21
N ASP A 349 45.35 -17.69 -22.89
CA ASP A 349 45.98 -16.56 -22.19
C ASP A 349 47.51 -16.63 -22.28
N ALA A 350 48.06 -17.83 -22.15
CA ALA A 350 49.48 -18.11 -22.31
C ALA A 350 50.00 -17.69 -23.68
N MET A 351 49.21 -17.88 -24.75
CA MET A 351 49.58 -17.51 -26.12
C MET A 351 49.34 -16.04 -26.46
N SER A 352 48.31 -15.42 -25.87
CA SER A 352 47.92 -14.03 -26.14
C SER A 352 48.66 -12.99 -25.26
N SER A 353 49.42 -13.44 -24.27
CA SER A 353 50.21 -12.58 -23.38
C SER A 353 51.70 -12.65 -23.69
N ASP A 354 52.41 -11.53 -23.49
CA ASP A 354 53.87 -11.48 -23.61
C ASP A 354 54.53 -12.26 -22.47
N ARG A 355 55.52 -13.09 -22.79
CA ARG A 355 56.33 -13.86 -21.83
C ARG A 355 57.81 -13.58 -22.04
N VAL A 356 58.65 -13.85 -21.04
CA VAL A 356 60.11 -13.59 -21.04
C VAL A 356 60.82 -14.07 -22.31
N TYR A 357 60.43 -15.24 -22.81
CA TYR A 357 61.07 -15.91 -23.94
C TYR A 357 60.28 -15.82 -25.25
N ARG A 358 59.10 -15.18 -25.23
CA ARG A 358 58.20 -15.19 -26.39
C ARG A 358 57.25 -14.00 -26.36
N SER A 359 57.24 -13.22 -27.43
CA SER A 359 56.18 -12.25 -27.69
C SER A 359 54.81 -12.94 -27.82
N LYS A 360 53.73 -12.23 -27.52
CA LYS A 360 52.38 -12.72 -27.81
C LYS A 360 52.22 -13.11 -29.29
N LEU A 361 51.46 -14.17 -29.54
CA LEU A 361 51.13 -14.62 -30.88
C LEU A 361 50.01 -13.75 -31.49
N SER A 362 49.90 -13.73 -32.81
CA SER A 362 48.74 -13.14 -33.49
C SER A 362 47.48 -13.95 -33.20
N LYS A 363 46.31 -13.33 -33.36
CA LYS A 363 45.05 -14.04 -33.12
C LYS A 363 44.92 -15.26 -34.04
N GLU A 364 45.28 -15.09 -35.31
CA GLU A 364 45.22 -16.14 -36.33
C GLU A 364 46.13 -17.32 -35.96
N GLU A 365 47.34 -17.04 -35.48
CA GLU A 365 48.27 -18.08 -35.00
C GLU A 365 47.71 -18.82 -33.79
N ILE A 366 47.06 -18.12 -32.86
CA ILE A 366 46.42 -18.72 -31.68
C ILE A 366 45.25 -19.61 -32.08
N GLU A 367 44.40 -19.14 -33.00
CA GLU A 367 43.27 -19.94 -33.50
C GLU A 367 43.76 -21.20 -34.22
N GLU A 368 44.81 -21.10 -35.02
CA GLU A 368 45.43 -22.25 -35.69
C GLU A 368 46.03 -23.23 -34.67
N GLU A 369 46.72 -22.74 -33.64
CA GLU A 369 47.27 -23.59 -32.57
C GLU A 369 46.18 -24.33 -31.81
N LEU A 370 45.08 -23.65 -31.45
CA LEU A 370 43.94 -24.27 -30.78
C LEU A 370 43.28 -25.34 -31.67
N ARG A 371 43.10 -25.06 -32.96
CA ARG A 371 42.55 -26.04 -33.93
C ARG A 371 43.48 -27.24 -34.11
N ARG A 372 44.78 -27.01 -34.22
CA ARG A 372 45.79 -28.07 -34.38
C ARG A 372 45.82 -29.03 -33.21
N ASN A 373 45.62 -28.52 -32.00
CA ASN A 373 45.63 -29.30 -30.76
C ASN A 373 44.23 -29.77 -30.31
N SER A 374 43.21 -29.55 -31.14
CA SER A 374 41.84 -30.02 -30.92
C SER A 374 41.77 -31.55 -31.00
N GLY A 375 41.15 -32.19 -30.01
CA GLY A 375 41.07 -33.66 -29.90
C GLY A 375 42.34 -34.32 -29.37
N THR A 376 43.43 -33.59 -29.18
CA THR A 376 44.67 -34.08 -28.55
C THR A 376 44.93 -33.40 -27.22
N GLN A 377 45.40 -32.17 -27.20
CA GLN A 377 45.55 -31.42 -25.95
C GLN A 377 44.20 -31.02 -25.39
N PHE A 378 43.32 -30.54 -26.26
CA PHE A 378 42.07 -29.90 -25.89
C PHE A 378 40.86 -30.71 -26.31
N ASP A 379 39.77 -30.54 -25.59
CA ASP A 379 38.47 -31.02 -26.02
C ASP A 379 38.01 -30.24 -27.26
N SER A 380 37.65 -30.96 -28.32
CA SER A 380 37.24 -30.37 -29.60
C SER A 380 35.96 -29.53 -29.50
N GLU A 381 35.01 -29.94 -28.66
CA GLU A 381 33.75 -29.19 -28.47
C GLU A 381 34.03 -27.82 -27.84
N ILE A 382 34.90 -27.80 -26.83
CA ILE A 382 35.28 -26.58 -26.11
C ILE A 382 36.06 -25.64 -27.02
N VAL A 383 37.01 -26.16 -27.81
CA VAL A 383 37.76 -25.37 -28.79
C VAL A 383 36.81 -24.72 -29.79
N GLU A 384 35.87 -25.49 -30.37
CA GLU A 384 34.91 -24.96 -31.34
C GLU A 384 34.08 -23.82 -30.75
N VAL A 385 33.55 -24.02 -29.54
CA VAL A 385 32.74 -23.03 -28.83
C VAL A 385 33.54 -21.78 -28.52
N PHE A 386 34.80 -21.93 -28.09
CA PHE A 386 35.66 -20.81 -27.75
C PHE A 386 36.05 -19.98 -28.99
N LEU A 387 36.37 -20.63 -30.11
CA LEU A 387 36.68 -19.94 -31.37
C LEU A 387 35.46 -19.16 -31.90
N LYS A 388 34.25 -19.71 -31.77
CA LYS A 388 33.00 -18.98 -32.09
C LYS A 388 32.84 -17.72 -31.21
N PHE A 389 33.16 -17.82 -29.93
CA PHE A 389 33.13 -16.68 -29.02
C PHE A 389 34.12 -15.57 -29.42
N LEU A 390 35.36 -15.94 -29.75
CA LEU A 390 36.40 -15.00 -30.15
C LEU A 390 36.01 -14.23 -31.43
N ASN A 391 35.46 -14.92 -32.43
CA ASN A 391 35.03 -14.30 -33.69
C ASN A 391 33.80 -13.39 -33.55
N LYS A 392 32.88 -13.70 -32.63
CA LYS A 392 31.70 -12.85 -32.37
C LYS A 392 32.06 -11.52 -31.69
N LYS A 393 33.17 -11.48 -30.94
CA LYS A 393 33.65 -10.26 -30.27
C LYS A 393 34.11 -9.19 -31.28
N GLU A 394 34.44 -9.57 -32.52
CA GLU A 394 34.91 -8.66 -33.56
C GLU A 394 33.80 -8.07 -34.43
N SER A 395 32.61 -8.69 -34.47
CA SER A 395 31.47 -8.18 -35.24
C SER A 395 30.67 -7.09 -34.52
N LYS A 396 31.11 -6.68 -33.32
CA LYS A 396 30.53 -5.60 -32.51
C LYS A 396 31.61 -4.57 -32.23
#